data_AF-A0A1H3LJS0-F1
#
_entry.id   AF-A0A1H3LJS0-F1
#
_cell.length_a   1.000
_cell.length_b   1.000
_cell.length_c   1.000
_cell.angle_alpha   90.00
_cell.angle_beta   90.00
_cell.angle_gamma   90.00
#
_symmetry.space_group_name_H-M   'P 1'
#
loop_
_entity.id
_entity.type
_entity.pdbx_description
1 polymer ?
#
loop_
_entity_poly.entity_id
_entity_poly.type
_entity_poly.pdbx_seq_one_letter_code
_entity_poly.pdbx_strand_id
1 'polypeptide(L)'
;MKNILFACCFMAFSSAAFAQEIKGISTTLAAPLDILAFKKAQFSQQEQNQLCAQVKELCQHRDQWRSLKTPDQRLWLLSGADIAQFSSSTTGLKLLKQWHIDISSQEDGTSTGQFLFPKLFPMAQNRYAIAVIDTFSEMYSGGGAGIERASFYELKDSGNTHAFIKNYPFSLNRMIRACFSEQDYESSKGNCHDEDALSLDIRPIKPMLWQFRYRYHLSVSPASDSGEKSYQGSRNLNIDLNKAPQQPNIPETWNYAGME
;
A
#
# COMPACT_ATOMS: atom_id res chain seq x y z
N MET A 1 -32.35 -31.11 -89.27
CA MET A 1 -31.09 -31.71 -89.77
C MET A 1 -29.91 -30.91 -89.21
N LYS A 2 -29.00 -31.61 -88.49
CA LYS A 2 -27.67 -31.23 -87.94
C LYS A 2 -27.64 -30.15 -86.83
N ASN A 3 -27.54 -30.51 -85.54
CA ASN A 3 -26.36 -30.89 -84.71
C ASN A 3 -25.28 -29.81 -84.53
N ILE A 4 -24.95 -29.47 -83.27
CA ILE A 4 -23.60 -29.50 -82.67
C ILE A 4 -23.68 -29.33 -81.14
N LEU A 5 -22.72 -29.96 -80.45
CA LEU A 5 -22.56 -30.25 -79.03
C LEU A 5 -21.49 -29.32 -78.39
N PHE A 6 -21.56 -29.17 -77.04
CA PHE A 6 -20.47 -29.08 -76.05
C PHE A 6 -19.61 -27.81 -75.80
N ALA A 7 -19.39 -27.59 -74.48
CA ALA A 7 -18.12 -27.37 -73.76
C ALA A 7 -17.87 -26.01 -73.05
N CYS A 8 -17.46 -26.15 -71.78
CA CYS A 8 -17.05 -25.15 -70.80
C CYS A 8 -15.84 -24.29 -71.21
N CYS A 9 -15.71 -23.11 -70.59
CA CYS A 9 -14.40 -22.63 -70.13
C CYS A 9 -14.53 -21.63 -68.96
N PHE A 10 -13.84 -21.93 -67.85
CA PHE A 10 -13.51 -21.01 -66.76
C PHE A 10 -12.47 -19.99 -67.26
N MET A 11 -12.62 -18.71 -66.92
CA MET A 11 -11.50 -17.76 -66.85
C MET A 11 -11.66 -16.85 -65.63
N ALA A 12 -10.60 -16.81 -64.83
CA ALA A 12 -10.40 -15.95 -63.69
C ALA A 12 -10.16 -14.49 -64.13
N PHE A 13 -10.64 -13.53 -63.35
CA PHE A 13 -10.23 -12.13 -63.45
C PHE A 13 -9.76 -11.57 -62.10
N SER A 14 -8.70 -10.78 -62.24
CA SER A 14 -7.77 -10.27 -61.24
C SER A 14 -8.37 -9.18 -60.34
N SER A 15 -7.86 -9.16 -59.11
CA SER A 15 -8.16 -8.27 -58.00
C SER A 15 -7.54 -6.88 -58.14
N ALA A 16 -8.36 -5.83 -58.03
CA ALA A 16 -7.93 -4.51 -57.57
C ALA A 16 -9.10 -3.80 -56.87
N ALA A 17 -9.04 -3.67 -55.55
CA ALA A 17 -9.85 -2.70 -54.81
C ALA A 17 -9.17 -2.34 -53.47
N PHE A 18 -8.74 -1.08 -53.39
CA PHE A 18 -8.58 -0.20 -52.22
C PHE A 18 -8.59 -0.83 -50.82
N ALA A 19 -7.42 -0.87 -50.18
CA ALA A 19 -7.30 -0.91 -48.73
C ALA A 19 -6.95 0.51 -48.22
N GLN A 20 -7.90 1.13 -47.54
CA GLN A 20 -7.75 2.43 -46.89
C GLN A 20 -7.15 2.21 -45.49
N GLU A 21 -6.03 2.88 -45.20
CA GLU A 21 -5.34 2.82 -43.91
C GLU A 21 -6.24 3.33 -42.78
N ILE A 22 -6.68 2.41 -41.91
CA ILE A 22 -7.18 2.77 -40.58
C ILE A 22 -5.93 2.97 -39.70
N LYS A 23 -5.50 4.22 -39.53
CA LYS A 23 -4.54 4.60 -38.49
C LYS A 23 -5.12 4.16 -37.14
N GLY A 24 -4.58 3.06 -36.62
CA GLY A 24 -4.96 2.48 -35.35
C GLY A 24 -4.88 3.53 -34.25
N ILE A 25 -6.01 3.76 -33.58
CA ILE A 25 -6.06 4.39 -32.27
C ILE A 25 -5.28 3.46 -31.35
N SER A 26 -4.06 3.86 -30.99
CA SER A 26 -3.31 3.20 -29.93
C SER A 26 -4.06 3.50 -28.64
N THR A 27 -5.01 2.62 -28.27
CA THR A 27 -5.59 2.60 -26.94
C THR A 27 -4.49 2.19 -25.99
N THR A 28 -3.76 3.17 -25.46
CA THR A 28 -2.93 2.98 -24.28
C THR A 28 -3.86 2.56 -23.15
N LEU A 29 -3.96 1.25 -22.94
CA LEU A 29 -4.59 0.70 -21.74
C LEU A 29 -3.84 1.32 -20.55
N ALA A 30 -4.54 2.16 -19.79
CA ALA A 30 -3.99 2.74 -18.57
C ALA A 30 -3.48 1.59 -17.69
N ALA A 31 -2.28 1.73 -17.14
CA ALA A 31 -1.74 0.67 -16.29
C ALA A 31 -2.68 0.48 -15.09
N PRO A 32 -2.88 -0.76 -14.63
CA PRO A 32 -3.70 -1.01 -13.45
C PRO A 32 -3.15 -0.22 -12.26
N LEU A 33 -4.05 0.38 -11.47
CA LEU A 33 -3.71 1.10 -10.25
C LEU A 33 -3.44 0.09 -9.13
N ASP A 34 -2.33 -0.62 -9.25
CA ASP A 34 -1.91 -1.60 -8.26
C ASP A 34 -0.99 -0.98 -7.21
N ILE A 35 -1.19 -1.37 -5.95
CA ILE A 35 -0.25 -1.05 -4.88
C ILE A 35 1.03 -1.86 -5.11
N LEU A 36 2.16 -1.18 -5.18
CA LEU A 36 3.45 -1.79 -5.50
C LEU A 36 4.28 -1.95 -4.23
N ALA A 37 4.58 -3.19 -3.84
CA ALA A 37 5.40 -3.45 -2.68
C ALA A 37 6.89 -3.41 -3.03
N PHE A 38 7.67 -2.69 -2.24
CA PHE A 38 9.12 -2.78 -2.28
C PHE A 38 9.57 -4.12 -1.71
N LYS A 39 10.50 -4.77 -2.40
CA LYS A 39 11.10 -6.04 -1.97
C LYS A 39 12.53 -5.81 -1.53
N LYS A 40 13.10 -6.73 -0.76
CA LYS A 40 14.53 -6.69 -0.42
C LYS A 40 15.35 -6.53 -1.71
N ALA A 41 16.21 -5.52 -1.76
CA ALA A 41 16.98 -5.22 -2.95
C ALA A 41 18.06 -6.31 -3.19
N GLN A 42 18.24 -6.66 -4.45
CA GLN A 42 19.29 -7.55 -4.92
C GLN A 42 19.98 -6.86 -6.11
N PHE A 43 21.10 -6.21 -5.84
CA PHE A 43 21.89 -5.50 -6.85
C PHE A 43 23.31 -6.02 -6.85
N SER A 44 23.90 -6.12 -8.05
CA SER A 44 25.32 -6.37 -8.22
C SER A 44 26.17 -5.26 -7.61
N GLN A 45 27.44 -5.54 -7.31
CA GLN A 45 28.36 -4.53 -6.77
C GLN A 45 28.47 -3.30 -7.68
N GLN A 46 28.43 -3.51 -9.00
CA GLN A 46 28.46 -2.43 -9.99
C GLN A 46 27.22 -1.54 -9.89
N GLU A 47 26.02 -2.13 -9.84
CA GLU A 47 24.77 -1.37 -9.67
C GLU A 47 24.76 -0.60 -8.35
N GLN A 48 25.19 -1.23 -7.25
CA GLN A 48 25.31 -0.56 -5.96
C GLN A 48 26.24 0.66 -6.04
N ASN A 49 27.40 0.52 -6.69
CA ASN A 49 28.34 1.62 -6.86
C ASN A 49 27.74 2.75 -7.72
N GLN A 50 27.00 2.43 -8.78
CA GLN A 50 26.32 3.41 -9.62
C GLN A 50 25.21 4.17 -8.88
N LEU A 51 24.43 3.47 -8.07
CA LEU A 51 23.40 4.08 -7.22
C LEU A 51 24.06 5.01 -6.18
N CYS A 52 25.08 4.53 -5.48
CA CYS A 52 25.74 5.30 -4.43
C CYS A 52 26.54 6.50 -4.88
N ALA A 53 26.99 6.52 -6.13
CA ALA A 53 27.57 7.72 -6.71
C ALA A 53 26.56 8.87 -6.83
N GLN A 54 25.26 8.56 -6.90
CA GLN A 54 24.19 9.53 -7.13
C GLN A 54 23.39 9.87 -5.87
N VAL A 55 23.27 8.93 -4.93
CA VAL A 55 22.49 9.09 -3.70
C VAL A 55 23.26 8.62 -2.46
N LYS A 56 24.07 9.52 -1.88
CA LYS A 56 24.96 9.18 -0.76
C LYS A 56 24.22 8.75 0.51
N GLU A 57 23.15 9.46 0.88
CA GLU A 57 22.39 9.19 2.11
C GLU A 57 21.76 7.80 2.12
N LEU A 58 21.11 7.41 1.02
CA LEU A 58 20.56 6.07 0.83
C LEU A 58 21.62 4.97 1.01
N CYS A 59 22.91 5.27 0.80
CA CYS A 59 23.98 4.27 0.85
C CYS A 59 24.60 4.01 2.22
N GLN A 60 24.19 4.74 3.26
CA GLN A 60 24.66 4.49 4.62
C GLN A 60 24.10 3.17 5.18
N HIS A 61 22.89 2.76 4.77
CA HIS A 61 22.18 1.58 5.26
C HIS A 61 21.76 0.62 4.13
N ARG A 62 22.76 0.11 3.39
CA ARG A 62 22.54 -0.78 2.22
C ARG A 62 21.81 -2.07 2.55
N ASP A 63 21.98 -2.56 3.77
CA ASP A 63 21.31 -3.73 4.33
C ASP A 63 19.78 -3.55 4.42
N GLN A 64 19.32 -2.31 4.53
CA GLN A 64 17.90 -1.94 4.60
C GLN A 64 17.29 -1.66 3.23
N TRP A 65 18.05 -1.77 2.15
CA TRP A 65 17.57 -1.43 0.81
C TRP A 65 16.38 -2.27 0.40
N ARG A 66 15.35 -1.56 -0.04
CA ARG A 66 14.22 -2.16 -0.72
C ARG A 66 14.06 -1.53 -2.08
N SER A 67 13.71 -2.32 -3.08
CA SER A 67 13.54 -1.86 -4.44
C SER A 67 12.29 -2.45 -5.10
N LEU A 68 11.81 -1.75 -6.12
CA LEU A 68 10.79 -2.23 -7.03
C LEU A 68 11.02 -1.64 -8.43
N LYS A 69 10.47 -2.29 -9.45
CA LYS A 69 10.37 -1.73 -10.80
C LYS A 69 8.91 -1.43 -11.11
N THR A 70 8.62 -0.20 -11.51
CA THR A 70 7.26 0.19 -11.94
C THR A 70 6.98 -0.26 -13.38
N PRO A 71 5.70 -0.27 -13.82
CA PRO A 71 5.34 -0.63 -15.19
C PRO A 71 6.04 0.21 -16.27
N ASP A 72 6.34 1.48 -15.96
CA ASP A 72 7.12 2.40 -16.81
C ASP A 72 8.64 2.14 -16.78
N GLN A 73 9.06 0.97 -16.26
CA GLN A 73 10.45 0.50 -16.17
C GLN A 73 11.37 1.35 -15.29
N ARG A 74 10.82 2.26 -14.48
CA ARG A 74 11.62 3.02 -13.51
C ARG A 74 11.96 2.14 -12.31
N LEU A 75 13.20 2.26 -11.85
CA LEU A 75 13.66 1.64 -10.62
C LEU A 75 13.37 2.57 -9.46
N TRP A 76 12.73 2.07 -8.42
CA TRP A 76 12.55 2.77 -7.16
C TRP A 76 13.39 2.11 -6.08
N LEU A 77 14.00 2.93 -5.24
CA LEU A 77 14.81 2.54 -4.10
C LEU A 77 14.26 3.22 -2.84
N LEU A 78 14.18 2.46 -1.76
CA LEU A 78 13.76 2.90 -0.43
C LEU A 78 14.82 2.45 0.57
N SER A 79 15.28 3.36 1.44
CA SER A 79 16.12 3.06 2.61
C SER A 79 15.82 4.07 3.70
N GLY A 80 15.47 3.59 4.90
CA GLY A 80 15.05 4.47 6.00
C GLY A 80 13.89 5.39 5.59
N ALA A 81 14.16 6.69 5.63
CA ALA A 81 13.21 7.76 5.30
C ALA A 81 13.33 8.29 3.86
N ASP A 82 14.31 7.78 3.11
CA ASP A 82 14.67 8.27 1.78
C ASP A 82 14.13 7.36 0.68
N ILE A 83 13.65 7.99 -0.38
CA ILE A 83 13.14 7.34 -1.57
C ILE A 83 13.83 7.94 -2.78
N ALA A 84 14.28 7.12 -3.72
CA ALA A 84 14.83 7.59 -4.98
C ALA A 84 14.25 6.81 -6.16
N GLN A 85 14.09 7.51 -7.28
CA GLN A 85 13.61 6.98 -8.54
C GLN A 85 14.70 7.14 -9.60
N PHE A 86 14.94 6.09 -10.37
CA PHE A 86 15.94 6.04 -11.42
C PHE A 86 15.34 5.59 -12.75
N SER A 87 15.85 6.13 -13.85
CA SER A 87 15.65 5.59 -15.19
C SER A 87 16.81 4.69 -15.57
N SER A 88 16.52 3.66 -16.35
CA SER A 88 17.55 2.92 -17.10
C SER A 88 17.98 3.73 -18.32
N SER A 89 19.29 3.79 -18.57
CA SER A 89 19.88 4.39 -19.77
C SER A 89 20.96 3.47 -20.34
N THR A 90 21.45 3.76 -21.55
CA THR A 90 22.57 3.04 -22.17
C THR A 90 23.85 3.09 -21.33
N THR A 91 24.02 4.15 -20.53
CA THR A 91 25.17 4.35 -19.63
C THR A 91 24.93 3.83 -18.21
N GLY A 92 23.79 3.17 -17.95
CA GLY A 92 23.42 2.64 -16.63
C GLY A 92 22.24 3.38 -15.99
N LEU A 93 22.13 3.29 -14.66
CA LEU A 93 21.05 3.92 -13.89
C LEU A 93 21.29 5.42 -13.73
N LYS A 94 20.27 6.23 -14.00
CA LYS A 94 20.30 7.70 -13.83
C LYS A 94 19.21 8.13 -12.86
N LEU A 95 19.58 8.89 -11.83
CA LEU A 95 18.67 9.48 -10.86
C LEU A 95 17.69 10.42 -11.57
N LEU A 96 16.41 10.22 -11.33
CA LEU A 96 15.33 11.09 -11.79
C LEU A 96 14.86 12.01 -10.67
N LYS A 97 14.58 11.42 -9.50
CA LYS A 97 13.96 12.11 -8.37
C LYS A 97 14.41 11.48 -7.07
N GLN A 98 14.42 12.29 -6.02
CA GLN A 98 14.65 11.87 -4.65
C GLN A 98 13.65 12.58 -3.75
N TRP A 99 13.20 11.89 -2.72
CA TRP A 99 12.34 12.40 -1.66
C TRP A 99 12.93 12.00 -0.32
N HIS A 100 12.89 12.92 0.63
CA HIS A 100 13.09 12.66 2.03
C HIS A 100 11.75 12.85 2.74
N ILE A 101 11.42 11.99 3.69
CA ILE A 101 10.24 12.15 4.54
C ILE A 101 10.73 12.37 5.95
N ASP A 102 10.36 13.50 6.53
CA ASP A 102 10.66 13.79 7.93
C ASP A 102 9.90 12.78 8.81
N ILE A 103 10.60 11.73 9.23
CA ILE A 103 10.14 10.83 10.28
C ILE A 103 10.70 11.37 11.58
N SER A 104 9.81 11.88 12.44
CA SER A 104 10.21 12.38 13.75
C SER A 104 10.44 11.20 14.68
N SER A 105 11.60 11.16 15.32
CA SER A 105 11.84 10.30 16.49
C SER A 105 11.54 11.07 17.79
N GLN A 106 10.40 11.74 17.93
CA GLN A 106 10.11 12.65 19.06
C GLN A 106 8.58 12.84 19.25
N GLU A 107 8.00 13.19 20.40
CA GLU A 107 8.51 13.56 21.75
C GLU A 107 7.45 13.30 22.86
N ASP A 108 6.30 12.70 22.52
CA ASP A 108 5.10 12.70 23.38
C ASP A 108 5.04 11.50 24.35
N GLY A 109 6.13 10.73 24.47
CA GLY A 109 6.28 9.63 25.42
C GLY A 109 5.48 8.35 25.10
N THR A 110 4.57 8.36 24.13
CA THR A 110 3.68 7.21 23.81
C THR A 110 3.99 6.48 22.51
N SER A 111 4.53 7.18 21.50
CA SER A 111 4.96 6.53 20.26
C SER A 111 6.23 5.71 20.50
N THR A 112 6.23 4.46 20.04
CA THR A 112 7.39 3.57 20.04
C THR A 112 8.26 3.73 18.79
N GLY A 113 7.85 4.56 17.83
CA GLY A 113 8.63 4.90 16.65
C GLY A 113 7.82 5.05 15.37
N GLN A 114 8.47 5.60 14.34
CA GLN A 114 7.90 5.81 13.01
C GLN A 114 8.72 5.10 11.93
N PHE A 115 8.06 4.62 10.89
CA PHE A 115 8.73 4.04 9.72
C PHE A 115 7.94 4.25 8.42
N LEU A 116 8.62 4.18 7.28
CA LEU A 116 7.97 4.16 5.97
C LEU A 116 7.43 2.76 5.65
N PHE A 117 6.12 2.68 5.40
CA PHE A 117 5.51 1.45 4.92
C PHE A 117 6.03 1.15 3.51
N PRO A 118 6.59 -0.05 3.26
CA PRO A 118 7.34 -0.33 2.04
C PRO A 118 6.41 -0.65 0.85
N LYS A 119 5.44 0.23 0.57
CA LYS A 119 4.56 0.16 -0.59
C LYS A 119 4.32 1.54 -1.20
N LEU A 120 4.28 1.60 -2.52
CA LEU A 120 3.76 2.74 -3.26
C LEU A 120 2.26 2.56 -3.49
N PHE A 121 1.50 3.56 -3.10
CA PHE A 121 0.05 3.61 -3.27
C PHE A 121 -0.26 4.51 -4.48
N PRO A 122 -0.85 3.99 -5.56
CA PRO A 122 -1.09 4.76 -6.77
C PRO A 122 -2.24 5.76 -6.54
N MET A 123 -1.97 7.04 -6.75
CA MET A 123 -2.99 8.10 -6.75
C MET A 123 -3.55 8.29 -8.16
N ALA A 124 -2.70 8.20 -9.18
CA ALA A 124 -3.05 8.23 -10.59
C ALA A 124 -1.94 7.53 -11.40
N GLN A 125 -2.02 7.55 -12.73
CA GLN A 125 -0.97 7.00 -13.58
C GLN A 125 0.40 7.63 -13.23
N ASN A 126 1.36 6.79 -12.84
CA ASN A 126 2.74 7.18 -12.48
C ASN A 126 2.85 8.22 -11.35
N ARG A 127 1.78 8.41 -10.56
CA ARG A 127 1.73 9.32 -9.42
C ARG A 127 1.40 8.51 -8.18
N TYR A 128 2.30 8.55 -7.20
CA TYR A 128 2.27 7.66 -6.05
C TYR A 128 2.31 8.44 -4.74
N ALA A 129 1.75 7.83 -3.72
CA ALA A 129 1.93 8.18 -2.33
C ALA A 129 2.65 7.05 -1.60
N ILE A 130 3.18 7.37 -0.42
CA ILE A 130 3.73 6.42 0.53
C ILE A 130 3.14 6.69 1.92
N ALA A 131 3.08 5.66 2.77
CA ALA A 131 2.60 5.80 4.12
C ALA A 131 3.77 5.89 5.12
N VAL A 132 3.69 6.83 6.04
CA VAL A 132 4.42 6.80 7.31
C VAL A 132 3.53 6.11 8.33
N ILE A 133 4.04 5.09 9.00
CA ILE A 133 3.36 4.41 10.09
C ILE A 133 3.96 4.89 11.40
N ASP A 134 3.11 5.41 12.27
CA ASP A 134 3.42 5.72 13.65
C ASP A 134 2.94 4.57 14.53
N THR A 135 3.80 4.09 15.41
CA THR A 135 3.56 2.91 16.25
C THR A 135 3.44 3.30 17.70
N PHE A 136 2.50 2.70 18.41
CA PHE A 136 2.31 2.88 19.84
C PHE A 136 2.20 1.50 20.47
N SER A 137 2.77 1.35 21.66
CA SER A 137 2.70 0.10 22.41
C SER A 137 2.50 0.40 23.89
N GLU A 138 1.57 -0.32 24.49
CA GLU A 138 1.29 -0.28 25.92
C GLU A 138 1.39 -1.70 26.47
N MET A 139 2.05 -1.85 27.62
CA MET A 139 2.13 -3.11 28.34
C MET A 139 1.53 -2.91 29.74
N TYR A 140 0.73 -3.87 30.18
CA TYR A 140 0.15 -3.88 31.52
C TYR A 140 0.05 -5.32 32.03
N SER A 141 -0.12 -5.49 33.34
CA SER A 141 -0.19 -6.83 33.94
C SER A 141 -1.37 -7.61 33.34
N GLY A 142 -1.06 -8.69 32.63
CA GLY A 142 -2.07 -9.49 31.94
C GLY A 142 -2.38 -9.08 30.50
N GLY A 143 -1.60 -8.21 29.89
CA GLY A 143 -1.75 -7.96 28.45
C GLY A 143 -0.97 -6.78 27.91
N GLY A 144 -1.50 -6.22 26.84
CA GLY A 144 -0.91 -5.08 26.16
C GLY A 144 -1.68 -4.69 24.92
N ALA A 145 -1.32 -3.55 24.34
CA ALA A 145 -1.88 -3.03 23.12
C ALA A 145 -0.77 -2.61 22.16
N GLY A 146 -0.95 -2.91 20.87
CA GLY A 146 -0.19 -2.36 19.76
C GLY A 146 -1.13 -1.57 18.86
N ILE A 147 -0.77 -0.35 18.53
CA ILE A 147 -1.54 0.53 17.64
C ILE A 147 -0.63 1.05 16.55
N GLU A 148 -1.11 1.00 15.31
CA GLU A 148 -0.45 1.63 14.17
C GLU A 148 -1.38 2.66 13.52
N ARG A 149 -0.83 3.85 13.26
CA ARG A 149 -1.51 4.94 12.57
C ARG A 149 -0.78 5.29 11.30
N ALA A 150 -1.50 5.38 10.19
CA ALA A 150 -0.95 5.71 8.89
C ALA A 150 -1.22 7.17 8.52
N SER A 151 -0.16 7.86 8.11
CA SER A 151 -0.19 9.15 7.44
C SER A 151 0.31 8.98 6.02
N PHE A 152 -0.43 9.47 5.02
CA PHE A 152 -0.08 9.30 3.60
C PHE A 152 0.47 10.60 3.01
N TYR A 153 1.61 10.46 2.33
CA TYR A 153 2.35 11.54 1.71
C TYR A 153 2.41 11.30 0.20
N GLU A 154 1.93 12.28 -0.56
CA GLU A 154 2.14 12.31 -2.01
C GLU A 154 3.62 12.59 -2.31
N LEU A 155 4.19 11.82 -3.23
CA LEU A 155 5.54 12.04 -3.76
C LEU A 155 5.44 12.93 -5.00
N LYS A 156 5.65 14.25 -4.84
CA LYS A 156 5.49 15.20 -5.94
C LYS A 156 6.67 15.15 -6.91
N ASP A 157 6.42 15.53 -8.16
CA ASP A 157 7.45 15.55 -9.20
C ASP A 157 8.62 16.48 -8.91
N SER A 158 8.43 17.50 -8.06
CA SER A 158 9.47 18.44 -7.64
C SER A 158 10.47 17.86 -6.63
N GLY A 159 10.30 16.61 -6.19
CA GLY A 159 11.09 16.02 -5.08
C GLY A 159 10.55 16.35 -3.68
N ASN A 160 9.51 17.18 -3.58
CA ASN A 160 8.85 17.49 -2.32
C ASN A 160 7.77 16.45 -1.99
N THR A 161 7.41 16.36 -0.71
CA THR A 161 6.30 15.52 -0.24
C THR A 161 5.13 16.38 0.23
N HIS A 162 3.92 15.80 0.24
CA HIS A 162 2.73 16.49 0.75
C HIS A 162 1.82 15.51 1.49
N ALA A 163 1.67 15.71 2.79
CA ALA A 163 0.71 14.95 3.59
C ALA A 163 -0.73 15.36 3.25
N PHE A 164 -1.57 14.38 2.92
CA PHE A 164 -2.99 14.61 2.59
C PHE A 164 -3.96 13.75 3.43
N ILE A 165 -3.45 12.69 4.09
CA ILE A 165 -4.14 11.91 5.12
C ILE A 165 -3.20 11.83 6.31
N LYS A 166 -3.69 12.05 7.52
CA LYS A 166 -2.88 12.00 8.74
C LYS A 166 -3.55 11.17 9.83
N ASN A 167 -2.78 10.32 10.49
CA ASN A 167 -3.15 9.60 11.72
C ASN A 167 -4.40 8.72 11.58
N TYR A 168 -4.60 8.07 10.44
CA TYR A 168 -5.71 7.13 10.27
C TYR A 168 -5.37 5.78 10.91
N PRO A 169 -6.30 5.10 11.59
CA PRO A 169 -6.04 3.77 12.11
C PRO A 169 -5.65 2.82 10.99
N PHE A 170 -4.54 2.12 11.20
CA PHE A 170 -3.94 1.21 10.25
C PHE A 170 -4.00 -0.22 10.76
N SER A 171 -3.60 -0.44 12.01
CA SER A 171 -3.81 -1.69 12.74
C SER A 171 -3.98 -1.43 14.24
N LEU A 172 -4.67 -2.36 14.90
CA LEU A 172 -4.84 -2.41 16.35
C LEU A 172 -4.77 -3.89 16.75
N ASN A 173 -4.07 -4.18 17.83
CA ASN A 173 -4.22 -5.41 18.58
C ASN A 173 -4.16 -5.08 20.06
N ARG A 174 -5.13 -5.52 20.84
CA ARG A 174 -5.17 -5.30 22.29
C ARG A 174 -5.63 -6.57 22.97
N MET A 175 -4.96 -6.93 24.04
CA MET A 175 -5.24 -8.10 24.85
C MET A 175 -5.37 -7.67 26.31
N ILE A 176 -6.44 -8.05 26.98
CA ILE A 176 -6.72 -7.71 28.38
C ILE A 176 -7.04 -9.00 29.13
N ARG A 177 -6.31 -9.31 30.21
CA ARG A 177 -6.60 -10.49 31.03
C ARG A 177 -7.97 -10.38 31.68
N ALA A 178 -8.72 -11.46 31.59
CA ALA A 178 -10.04 -11.64 32.21
C ALA A 178 -10.05 -12.67 33.35
N CYS A 179 -9.07 -13.58 33.43
CA CYS A 179 -8.99 -14.57 34.51
C CYS A 179 -8.19 -14.05 35.72
N PHE A 180 -8.80 -14.05 36.91
CA PHE A 180 -8.16 -13.61 38.16
C PHE A 180 -8.27 -14.63 39.30
N SER A 181 -9.01 -15.72 39.12
CA SER A 181 -9.19 -16.82 40.06
C SER A 181 -9.08 -18.19 39.37
N GLU A 182 -8.84 -19.26 40.14
CA GLU A 182 -8.85 -20.64 39.62
C GLU A 182 -10.18 -20.98 38.92
N GLN A 183 -11.29 -20.51 39.48
CA GLN A 183 -12.61 -20.67 38.87
C GLN A 183 -12.72 -20.00 37.50
N ASP A 184 -12.07 -18.84 37.30
CA ASP A 184 -12.03 -18.18 35.98
C ASP A 184 -11.23 -19.00 34.97
N TYR A 185 -10.10 -19.57 35.38
CA TYR A 185 -9.31 -20.45 34.52
C TYR A 185 -10.09 -21.70 34.10
N GLU A 186 -10.83 -22.32 35.04
CA GLU A 186 -11.68 -23.47 34.75
C GLU A 186 -12.85 -23.13 33.83
N SER A 187 -13.57 -22.04 34.13
CA SER A 187 -14.77 -21.63 33.39
C SER A 187 -14.47 -21.05 32.00
N SER A 188 -13.36 -20.33 31.84
CA SER A 188 -12.92 -19.77 30.57
C SER A 188 -12.37 -20.81 29.59
N LYS A 189 -12.04 -22.03 30.06
CA LYS A 189 -11.43 -23.10 29.26
C LYS A 189 -10.17 -22.65 28.52
N GLY A 190 -9.37 -21.80 29.16
CA GLY A 190 -8.13 -21.25 28.60
C GLY A 190 -8.30 -19.93 27.81
N ASN A 191 -9.53 -19.47 27.56
CA ASN A 191 -9.77 -18.16 26.94
C ASN A 191 -9.69 -17.06 28.00
N CYS A 192 -8.51 -16.79 28.54
CA CYS A 192 -8.32 -15.89 29.67
C CYS A 192 -8.08 -14.42 29.31
N HIS A 193 -8.37 -14.03 28.07
CA HIS A 193 -8.18 -12.65 27.62
C HIS A 193 -9.36 -12.20 26.77
N ASP A 194 -9.67 -10.91 26.90
CA ASP A 194 -10.41 -10.17 25.90
C ASP A 194 -9.42 -9.69 24.83
N GLU A 195 -9.76 -9.91 23.57
CA GLU A 195 -8.90 -9.59 22.43
C GLU A 195 -9.64 -8.69 21.45
N ASP A 196 -9.11 -7.50 21.21
CA ASP A 196 -9.63 -6.49 20.30
C ASP A 196 -8.62 -6.29 19.17
N ALA A 197 -9.07 -6.32 17.93
CA ALA A 197 -8.19 -6.07 16.80
C ALA A 197 -8.88 -5.34 15.65
N LEU A 198 -8.07 -4.58 14.92
CA LEU A 198 -8.43 -3.87 13.70
C LEU A 198 -7.31 -3.99 12.67
N SER A 199 -7.67 -4.08 11.40
CA SER A 199 -6.75 -4.01 10.27
C SER A 199 -7.34 -3.22 9.11
N LEU A 200 -6.50 -2.46 8.43
CA LEU A 200 -6.83 -1.72 7.22
C LEU A 200 -6.22 -2.38 5.98
N ASP A 201 -7.07 -2.72 5.00
CA ASP A 201 -6.68 -3.01 3.62
C ASP A 201 -7.05 -1.82 2.72
N ILE A 202 -6.17 -1.44 1.80
CA ILE A 202 -6.40 -0.30 0.89
C ILE A 202 -6.50 -0.82 -0.53
N ARG A 203 -7.56 -0.39 -1.23
CA ARG A 203 -7.80 -0.72 -2.63
C ARG A 203 -7.94 0.54 -3.47
N PRO A 204 -7.03 0.83 -4.40
CA PRO A 204 -7.27 1.85 -5.41
C PRO A 204 -8.44 1.43 -6.31
N ILE A 205 -9.47 2.28 -6.42
CA ILE A 205 -10.67 1.99 -7.23
C ILE A 205 -10.54 2.64 -8.61
N LYS A 206 -10.12 3.91 -8.63
CA LYS A 206 -9.84 4.71 -9.82
C LYS A 206 -8.91 5.86 -9.43
N PRO A 207 -8.38 6.65 -10.38
CA PRO A 207 -7.55 7.79 -10.04
C PRO A 207 -8.21 8.70 -9.00
N MET A 208 -7.45 9.06 -7.97
CA MET A 208 -7.85 9.90 -6.84
C MET A 208 -8.98 9.33 -5.97
N LEU A 209 -9.31 8.03 -6.08
CA LEU A 209 -10.29 7.37 -5.22
C LEU A 209 -9.76 6.04 -4.69
N TRP A 210 -9.55 5.98 -3.39
CA TRP A 210 -9.21 4.76 -2.68
C TRP A 210 -10.41 4.23 -1.90
N GLN A 211 -10.44 2.93 -1.66
CA GLN A 211 -11.35 2.30 -0.72
C GLN A 211 -10.54 1.72 0.43
N PHE A 212 -10.83 2.21 1.63
CA PHE A 212 -10.29 1.71 2.89
C PHE A 212 -11.23 0.64 3.39
N ARG A 213 -10.70 -0.56 3.60
CA ARG A 213 -11.44 -1.77 3.95
C ARG A 213 -11.00 -2.21 5.33
N TYR A 214 -11.72 -1.76 6.34
CA TYR A 214 -11.49 -2.14 7.72
C TYR A 214 -12.09 -3.50 8.01
N ARG A 215 -11.33 -4.33 8.73
CA ARG A 215 -11.82 -5.53 9.41
C ARG A 215 -11.47 -5.42 10.89
N TYR A 216 -12.41 -5.79 11.74
CA TYR A 216 -12.24 -5.63 13.18
C TYR A 216 -13.03 -6.68 13.94
N HIS A 217 -12.61 -6.97 15.16
CA HIS A 217 -13.32 -7.88 16.05
C HIS A 217 -12.98 -7.61 17.51
N LEU A 218 -13.88 -8.02 18.38
CA LEU A 218 -13.68 -8.20 19.81
C LEU A 218 -14.02 -9.65 20.14
N SER A 219 -13.11 -10.36 20.78
CA SER A 219 -13.35 -11.65 21.41
C SER A 219 -13.36 -11.44 22.92
N VAL A 220 -14.49 -11.69 23.57
CA VAL A 220 -14.66 -11.54 25.02
C VAL A 220 -14.52 -12.92 25.68
N SER A 221 -13.68 -12.99 26.72
CA SER A 221 -13.51 -14.15 27.57
C SER A 221 -14.82 -14.51 28.28
N PRO A 222 -15.13 -15.81 28.48
CA PRO A 222 -16.23 -16.21 29.35
C PRO A 222 -16.10 -15.72 30.79
N ALA A 223 -14.89 -15.41 31.24
CA ALA A 223 -14.59 -14.88 32.57
C ALA A 223 -14.55 -13.35 32.61
N SER A 224 -14.74 -12.66 31.46
CA SER A 224 -14.70 -11.20 31.40
C SER A 224 -15.86 -10.59 32.18
N ASP A 225 -15.54 -9.57 32.97
CA ASP A 225 -16.48 -8.73 33.71
C ASP A 225 -16.84 -7.44 32.96
N SER A 226 -16.32 -7.24 31.75
CA SER A 226 -16.56 -6.04 30.93
C SER A 226 -18.03 -5.83 30.55
N GLY A 227 -18.84 -6.89 30.55
CA GLY A 227 -20.23 -6.87 30.08
C GLY A 227 -20.37 -6.74 28.56
N GLU A 228 -19.25 -6.70 27.83
CA GLU A 228 -19.21 -6.65 26.37
C GLU A 228 -19.60 -8.00 25.75
N LYS A 229 -19.96 -7.97 24.47
CA LYS A 229 -20.21 -9.17 23.68
C LYS A 229 -19.20 -9.29 22.57
N SER A 230 -18.73 -10.50 22.30
CA SER A 230 -17.88 -10.76 21.15
C SER A 230 -18.59 -10.34 19.85
N TYR A 231 -17.86 -9.68 18.96
CA TYR A 231 -18.34 -9.28 17.65
C TYR A 231 -17.24 -9.32 16.61
N GLN A 232 -17.63 -9.42 15.35
CA GLN A 232 -16.75 -9.24 14.21
C GLN A 232 -17.46 -8.38 13.18
N GLY A 233 -16.73 -7.49 12.53
CA GLY A 233 -17.29 -6.61 11.52
C GLY A 233 -16.30 -6.19 10.45
N SER A 234 -16.85 -5.49 9.47
CA SER A 234 -16.07 -4.84 8.43
C SER A 234 -16.71 -3.52 8.03
N ARG A 235 -15.90 -2.57 7.55
CA ARG A 235 -16.37 -1.26 7.09
C ARG A 235 -15.54 -0.81 5.89
N ASN A 236 -16.23 -0.49 4.80
CA ASN A 236 -15.60 0.07 3.60
C ASN A 236 -15.85 1.57 3.55
N LEU A 237 -14.79 2.37 3.40
CA LEU A 237 -14.85 3.82 3.27
C LEU A 237 -14.21 4.22 1.94
N ASN A 238 -14.93 4.94 1.10
CA ASN A 238 -14.36 5.52 -0.11
C ASN A 238 -13.73 6.88 0.23
N ILE A 239 -12.44 7.04 -0.04
CA ILE A 239 -11.64 8.22 0.26
C ILE A 239 -11.29 8.92 -1.05
N ASP A 240 -11.91 10.08 -1.29
CA ASP A 240 -11.49 11.00 -2.36
C ASP A 240 -10.21 11.70 -1.92
N LEU A 241 -9.10 11.45 -2.61
CA LEU A 241 -7.78 11.95 -2.22
C LEU A 241 -7.65 13.47 -2.41
N ASN A 242 -8.55 14.12 -3.16
CA ASN A 242 -8.58 15.58 -3.28
C ASN A 242 -9.26 16.26 -2.08
N LYS A 243 -10.05 15.49 -1.33
CA LYS A 243 -10.91 15.98 -0.25
C LYS A 243 -10.86 15.03 0.94
N ALA A 244 -9.71 14.40 1.16
CA ALA A 244 -9.56 13.43 2.22
C ALA A 244 -9.89 14.11 3.56
N PRO A 245 -10.84 13.56 4.34
CA PRO A 245 -11.23 14.20 5.58
C PRO A 245 -10.07 14.14 6.57
N GLN A 246 -10.03 15.08 7.51
CA GLN A 246 -8.97 15.08 8.54
C GLN A 246 -8.99 13.78 9.37
N GLN A 247 -10.17 13.20 9.58
CA GLN A 247 -10.38 11.92 10.23
C GLN A 247 -11.38 11.07 9.44
N PRO A 248 -11.17 9.74 9.34
CA PRO A 248 -12.15 8.88 8.73
C PRO A 248 -13.38 8.80 9.64
N ASN A 249 -14.56 8.66 9.05
CA ASN A 249 -15.75 8.32 9.83
C ASN A 249 -15.63 6.86 10.28
N ILE A 250 -15.01 6.65 11.44
CA ILE A 250 -14.86 5.36 12.14
C ILE A 250 -15.30 5.53 13.59
N PRO A 251 -15.65 4.43 14.29
CA PRO A 251 -15.91 4.47 15.73
C PRO A 251 -14.75 5.09 16.50
N GLU A 252 -15.09 5.90 17.52
CA GLU A 252 -14.12 6.59 18.38
C GLU A 252 -13.21 5.63 19.13
N THR A 253 -13.71 4.45 19.49
CA THR A 253 -12.93 3.37 20.12
C THR A 253 -11.75 2.89 19.28
N TRP A 254 -11.76 3.12 17.97
CA TRP A 254 -10.63 2.81 17.07
C TRP A 254 -9.72 4.01 16.83
N ASN A 255 -10.14 5.19 17.25
CA ASN A 255 -9.33 6.40 17.27
C ASN A 255 -8.53 6.50 18.58
N TYR A 256 -8.02 5.37 19.08
CA TYR A 256 -7.28 5.28 20.33
C TYR A 256 -6.04 6.19 20.26
N ALA A 257 -6.02 7.26 21.05
CA ALA A 257 -5.01 8.30 20.99
C ALA A 257 -3.70 7.94 21.71
N GLY A 258 -3.69 6.88 22.52
CA GLY A 258 -2.65 6.66 23.52
C GLY A 258 -2.79 7.71 24.63
N MET A 259 -2.95 7.24 25.86
CA MET A 259 -3.19 8.02 27.09
C MET A 259 -4.50 8.82 27.14
N GLU A 260 -5.45 8.33 27.95
CA GLU A 260 -6.15 9.18 28.92
C GLU A 260 -5.40 9.12 30.26
#